data_AF-A0A954G9C3-F1
#
_entry.id   AF-A0A954G9C3-F1
#
_cell.length_a   1.000
_cell.length_b   1.000
_cell.length_c   1.000
_cell.angle_alpha   90.00
_cell.angle_beta   90.00
_cell.angle_gamma   90.00
#
_symmetry.space_group_name_H-M   'P 1'
#
loop_
_entity.id
_entity.type
_entity.pdbx_description
1 polymer ?
#
loop_
_entity_poly.entity_id
_entity_poly.type
_entity_poly.pdbx_seq_one_letter_code
_entity_poly.pdbx_strand_id
1 'polypeptide(L)'
;MLSKEGCLARQKHLWEAVPDHLEWILIADPRHVLYLSNFLVQPCSFSRGERALLLLDRDKGVTLIGDNFTLRSSSADFFVDHEAIETWYDHKHSVENRDHALFKALKSVVPQLKGRAGAIEAEWLPVGALQELEITQTDATLELGSVLRQLRRQKHADEIALLKLCMQACDAGHACAREVVTAGKSEFDIFRKVQAAVLQAAGLPVIIYGDFRASTPAVPKAGGLPSPYVLENGDLFVLDYSVVIHGYRSDF
;
A
#
# COMPACT_ATOMS: atom_id res chain seq x y z
N MET A 1 -5.72 0.80 12.22
CA MET A 1 -4.43 1.32 11.73
C MET A 1 -3.29 0.55 12.39
N LEU A 2 -2.08 0.67 11.87
CA LEU A 2 -0.90 0.20 12.58
C LEU A 2 -0.60 1.12 13.76
N SER A 3 -0.01 0.56 14.81
CA SER A 3 0.35 1.26 16.03
C SER A 3 1.76 1.86 15.93
N LYS A 4 2.02 2.90 16.74
CA LYS A 4 3.36 3.49 16.85
C LYS A 4 4.36 2.46 17.36
N GLU A 5 4.00 1.73 18.41
CA GLU A 5 4.82 0.68 19.02
C GLU A 5 5.11 -0.43 18.01
N GLY A 6 4.10 -0.83 17.23
CA GLY A 6 4.25 -1.81 16.15
C GLY A 6 5.21 -1.33 15.06
N CYS A 7 5.10 -0.08 14.61
CA CYS A 7 6.04 0.52 13.64
C CYS A 7 7.48 0.52 14.18
N LEU A 8 7.69 1.02 15.39
CA LEU A 8 9.02 1.07 16.02
C LEU A 8 9.63 -0.33 16.20
N ALA A 9 8.83 -1.32 16.60
CA ALA A 9 9.30 -2.71 16.71
C ALA A 9 9.73 -3.29 15.35
N ARG A 10 9.00 -2.99 14.27
CA ARG A 10 9.34 -3.45 12.92
C ARG A 10 10.57 -2.74 12.35
N GLN A 11 10.74 -1.45 12.62
CA GLN A 11 11.98 -0.72 12.30
C GLN A 11 13.18 -1.34 13.03
N LYS A 12 13.04 -1.68 14.32
CA LYS A 12 14.07 -2.39 15.08
C LYS A 12 14.41 -3.74 14.46
N HIS A 13 13.41 -4.56 14.13
CA HIS A 13 13.64 -5.86 13.49
C HIS A 13 14.31 -5.74 12.11
N LEU A 14 14.03 -4.66 11.35
CA LEU A 14 14.75 -4.40 10.11
C LEU A 14 16.23 -4.15 10.37
N TRP A 15 16.58 -3.33 11.35
CA TRP A 15 17.98 -3.07 11.72
C TRP A 15 18.71 -4.31 12.23
N GLU A 16 18.01 -5.21 12.91
CA GLU A 16 18.54 -6.51 13.36
C GLU A 16 18.73 -7.51 12.19
N ALA A 17 18.05 -7.29 11.06
CA ALA A 17 18.07 -8.20 9.91
C ALA A 17 19.03 -7.78 8.78
N VAL A 18 19.54 -6.55 8.81
CA VAL A 18 20.51 -6.04 7.83
C VAL A 18 21.93 -6.01 8.42
N PRO A 19 22.99 -5.95 7.59
CA PRO A 19 24.36 -5.86 8.09
C PRO A 19 24.58 -4.64 9.01
N ASP A 20 25.32 -4.85 10.11
CA ASP A 20 25.57 -3.82 11.13
C ASP A 20 26.34 -2.59 10.60
N HIS A 21 27.11 -2.77 9.52
CA HIS A 21 27.87 -1.69 8.91
C HIS A 21 26.98 -0.70 8.13
N LEU A 22 25.71 -1.03 7.85
CA LEU A 22 24.80 -0.11 7.18
C LEU A 22 24.34 0.98 8.16
N GLU A 23 24.52 2.23 7.78
CA GLU A 23 24.16 3.39 8.59
C GLU A 23 22.78 3.97 8.22
N TRP A 24 22.34 3.75 6.98
CA TRP A 24 21.04 4.21 6.48
C TRP A 24 20.40 3.22 5.50
N ILE A 25 19.07 3.25 5.42
CA ILE A 25 18.27 2.42 4.51
C ILE A 25 17.20 3.29 3.86
N LEU A 26 17.08 3.24 2.53
CA LEU A 26 16.02 3.92 1.77
C LEU A 26 14.99 2.92 1.24
N ILE A 27 13.76 3.04 1.74
CA ILE A 27 12.61 2.20 1.41
C ILE A 27 11.76 2.90 0.35
N ALA A 28 11.36 2.16 -0.69
CA ALA A 28 10.67 2.71 -1.85
C ALA A 28 9.31 2.04 -2.12
N ASP A 29 9.12 0.78 -1.70
CA ASP A 29 7.84 0.08 -1.84
C ASP A 29 6.80 0.72 -0.89
N PRO A 30 5.67 1.25 -1.38
CA PRO A 30 4.63 1.84 -0.53
C PRO A 30 4.11 0.88 0.55
N ARG A 31 4.17 -0.43 0.30
CA ARG A 31 3.76 -1.46 1.27
C ARG A 31 4.74 -1.56 2.43
N HIS A 32 6.03 -1.31 2.18
CA HIS A 32 7.07 -1.31 3.19
C HIS A 32 7.14 0.02 3.94
N VAL A 33 6.89 1.13 3.24
CA VAL A 33 6.67 2.43 3.88
C VAL A 33 5.51 2.34 4.88
N LEU A 34 4.34 1.82 4.47
CA LEU A 34 3.22 1.55 5.38
C LEU A 34 3.64 0.66 6.55
N TYR A 35 4.33 -0.44 6.26
CA TYR A 35 4.77 -1.39 7.29
C TYR A 35 5.73 -0.77 8.31
N LEU A 36 6.54 0.20 7.93
CA LEU A 36 7.54 0.78 8.83
C LEU A 36 7.07 2.07 9.51
N SER A 37 6.13 2.82 8.92
CA SER A 37 5.72 4.13 9.45
C SER A 37 4.22 4.35 9.56
N ASN A 38 3.38 3.39 9.16
CA ASN A 38 1.92 3.56 9.01
C ASN A 38 1.52 4.59 7.92
N PHE A 39 2.48 5.10 7.13
CA PHE A 39 2.17 5.99 6.01
C PHE A 39 1.69 5.20 4.79
N LEU A 40 0.49 5.54 4.31
CA LEU A 40 -0.05 5.08 3.04
C LEU A 40 -0.88 6.22 2.45
N VAL A 41 -0.61 6.55 1.18
CA VAL A 41 -1.43 7.50 0.45
C VAL A 41 -2.84 6.95 0.31
N GLN A 42 -3.83 7.73 0.73
CA GLN A 42 -5.20 7.26 0.77
C GLN A 42 -5.71 6.95 -0.65
N PRO A 43 -6.17 5.71 -0.96
CA PRO A 43 -6.51 5.33 -2.33
C PRO A 43 -7.72 6.05 -2.93
N CYS A 44 -8.53 6.71 -2.11
CA CYS A 44 -9.65 7.55 -2.53
C CYS A 44 -9.29 9.05 -2.58
N SER A 45 -8.02 9.41 -2.45
CA SER A 45 -7.55 10.80 -2.48
C SER A 45 -7.13 11.27 -3.87
N PHE A 46 -6.97 12.58 -4.01
CA PHE A 46 -6.40 13.21 -5.21
C PHE A 46 -4.98 12.70 -5.53
N SER A 47 -4.21 12.29 -4.52
CA SER A 47 -2.85 11.78 -4.70
C SER A 47 -2.83 10.26 -4.95
N ARG A 48 -3.95 9.64 -5.34
CA ARG A 48 -3.98 8.22 -5.68
C ARG A 48 -2.96 7.91 -6.78
N GLY A 49 -2.05 6.97 -6.48
CA GLY A 49 -0.98 6.55 -7.39
C GLY A 49 0.38 7.17 -7.09
N GLU A 50 0.42 8.18 -6.23
CA GLU A 50 1.65 8.79 -5.75
C GLU A 50 2.31 7.98 -4.64
N ARG A 51 3.56 8.32 -4.33
CA ARG A 51 4.39 7.59 -3.38
C ARG A 51 5.26 8.52 -2.54
N ALA A 52 5.57 8.06 -1.34
CA ALA A 52 6.64 8.63 -0.51
C ALA A 52 7.76 7.61 -0.38
N LEU A 53 8.97 8.08 -0.09
CA LEU A 53 10.09 7.24 0.31
C LEU A 53 10.27 7.34 1.82
N LEU A 54 10.79 6.29 2.45
CA LEU A 54 11.11 6.28 3.88
C LEU A 54 12.60 6.05 4.04
N LEU A 55 13.29 7.03 4.64
CA LEU A 55 14.69 6.91 5.01
C LEU A 55 14.78 6.55 6.49
N LEU A 56 15.40 5.42 6.80
CA LEU A 56 15.79 5.06 8.15
C LEU A 56 17.27 5.32 8.30
N ASP A 57 17.67 6.03 9.35
CA ASP A 57 19.06 6.33 9.69
C ASP A 57 19.31 5.93 11.14
N ARG A 58 20.42 5.24 11.42
CA ARG A 58 20.73 4.77 12.78
C ARG A 58 20.88 5.92 13.78
N ASP A 59 21.41 7.06 13.34
CA ASP A 59 21.74 8.19 14.20
C ASP A 59 20.74 9.34 14.07
N LYS A 60 20.06 9.44 12.93
CA LYS A 60 19.19 10.58 12.58
C LYS A 60 17.70 10.24 12.60
N GLY A 61 17.34 9.01 12.95
CA GLY A 61 15.95 8.58 13.04
C GLY A 61 15.32 8.30 11.68
N VAL A 62 13.99 8.43 11.62
CA VAL A 62 13.19 8.07 10.44
C VAL A 62 12.64 9.32 9.78
N THR A 63 12.89 9.47 8.47
CA THR A 63 12.43 10.59 7.65
C THR A 63 11.47 10.11 6.57
N LEU A 64 10.27 10.69 6.52
CA LEU A 64 9.34 10.53 5.40
C LEU A 64 9.64 11.57 4.32
N ILE A 65 9.79 11.15 3.07
CA ILE A 65 10.22 11.99 1.96
C ILE A 65 9.13 11.99 0.89
N GLY A 66 8.67 13.18 0.46
CA GLY A 66 7.70 13.30 -0.61
C GLY A 66 7.23 14.72 -0.88
N ASP A 67 6.26 14.87 -1.77
CA ASP A 67 5.65 16.19 -2.00
C ASP A 67 4.55 16.51 -0.97
N ASN A 68 4.29 17.80 -0.83
CA ASN A 68 3.32 18.34 0.11
C ASN A 68 1.90 17.77 -0.03
N PHE A 69 1.42 17.45 -1.25
CA PHE A 69 0.09 16.88 -1.44
C PHE A 69 0.07 15.38 -1.16
N THR A 70 1.15 14.66 -1.45
CA THR A 70 1.28 13.23 -1.18
C THR A 70 1.23 12.97 0.32
N LEU A 71 2.03 13.70 1.10
CA LEU A 71 2.06 13.52 2.56
C LEU A 71 0.75 13.96 3.22
N ARG A 72 0.12 15.05 2.74
CA ARG A 72 -1.22 15.48 3.19
C ARG A 72 -2.32 14.47 2.87
N SER A 73 -2.10 13.59 1.90
CA SER A 73 -3.06 12.56 1.51
C SER A 73 -2.88 11.27 2.30
N SER A 74 -2.18 11.29 3.44
CA SER A 74 -2.04 10.10 4.30
C SER A 74 -3.40 9.56 4.73
N SER A 75 -3.52 8.23 4.77
CA SER A 75 -4.73 7.52 5.19
C SER A 75 -4.98 7.55 6.71
N ALA A 76 -3.95 7.83 7.50
CA ALA A 76 -4.03 8.14 8.94
C ALA A 76 -2.73 8.81 9.43
N ASP A 77 -2.63 9.02 10.74
CA ASP A 77 -1.38 9.43 11.39
C ASP A 77 -0.26 8.42 11.12
N PHE A 78 0.92 8.93 10.78
CA PHE A 78 2.13 8.15 10.55
C PHE A 78 3.21 8.50 11.57
N PHE A 79 4.18 7.60 11.73
CA PHE A 79 5.15 7.66 12.82
C PHE A 79 6.57 7.77 12.26
N VAL A 80 7.04 9.01 12.14
CA VAL A 80 8.40 9.38 11.71
C VAL A 80 8.92 10.51 12.59
N ASP A 81 10.23 10.68 12.64
CA ASP A 81 10.89 11.76 13.40
C ASP A 81 10.97 13.06 12.59
N HIS A 82 11.10 12.91 11.26
CA HIS A 82 11.32 14.02 10.35
C HIS A 82 10.50 13.88 9.05
N GLU A 83 10.27 15.01 8.40
CA GLU A 83 9.65 15.10 7.08
C GLU A 83 10.55 15.92 6.15
N ALA A 84 10.86 15.38 4.97
CA ALA A 84 11.54 16.10 3.90
C ALA A 84 10.53 16.35 2.78
N ILE A 85 10.00 17.58 2.73
CA ILE A 85 8.87 17.94 1.87
C ILE A 85 9.28 18.92 0.79
N GLU A 86 9.04 18.56 -0.47
CA GLU A 86 9.06 19.50 -1.59
C GLU A 86 7.67 20.04 -1.87
N THR A 87 7.56 21.34 -2.18
CA THR A 87 6.28 21.93 -2.60
C THR A 87 6.06 21.66 -4.09
N TRP A 88 5.14 20.74 -4.40
CA TRP A 88 4.73 20.49 -5.79
C TRP A 88 3.66 21.47 -6.27
N TYR A 89 2.67 21.76 -5.40
CA TYR A 89 1.61 22.71 -5.70
C TYR A 89 1.29 23.58 -4.48
N ASP A 90 1.20 24.90 -4.69
CA ASP A 90 0.92 25.90 -3.65
C ASP A 90 -0.35 26.72 -3.92
N HIS A 91 -1.14 26.33 -4.94
CA HIS A 91 -2.31 27.07 -5.44
C HIS A 91 -2.02 28.45 -6.04
N LYS A 92 -0.75 28.81 -6.22
CA LYS A 92 -0.34 30.10 -6.80
C LYS A 92 0.41 29.93 -8.11
N HIS A 93 1.20 28.87 -8.23
CA HIS A 93 2.04 28.60 -9.39
C HIS A 93 1.57 27.35 -10.14
N SER A 94 1.86 27.31 -11.45
CA SER A 94 1.64 26.12 -12.27
C SER A 94 2.51 24.96 -11.77
N VAL A 95 1.95 23.76 -11.79
CA VAL A 95 2.65 22.55 -11.35
C VAL A 95 3.61 22.03 -12.42
N GLU A 96 4.72 21.46 -11.97
CA GLU A 96 5.62 20.65 -12.80
C GLU A 96 5.25 19.16 -12.70
N ASN A 97 6.04 18.29 -13.34
CA ASN A 97 5.95 16.85 -13.13
C ASN A 97 6.12 16.54 -11.63
N ARG A 98 5.17 15.78 -11.08
CA ARG A 98 5.11 15.48 -9.65
C ARG A 98 6.22 14.54 -9.17
N ASP A 99 6.67 13.61 -10.01
CA ASP A 99 7.82 12.74 -9.69
C ASP A 99 9.09 13.57 -9.45
N HIS A 100 9.27 14.68 -10.19
CA HIS A 100 10.42 15.58 -9.97
C HIS A 100 10.37 16.27 -8.61
N ALA A 101 9.17 16.53 -8.05
CA ALA A 101 9.05 17.06 -6.71
C ALA A 101 9.50 16.03 -5.66
N LEU A 102 9.12 14.76 -5.82
CA LEU A 102 9.66 13.66 -4.99
C LEU A 102 11.19 13.58 -5.09
N PHE A 103 11.75 13.71 -6.28
CA PHE A 103 13.20 13.65 -6.50
C PHE A 103 13.93 14.84 -5.87
N LYS A 104 13.36 16.05 -5.95
CA LYS A 104 13.86 17.24 -5.24
C LYS A 104 13.80 17.05 -3.71
N ALA A 105 12.70 16.49 -3.19
CA ALA A 105 12.58 16.15 -1.78
C ALA A 105 13.67 15.15 -1.35
N LEU A 106 13.92 14.10 -2.13
CA LEU A 106 15.01 13.14 -1.90
C LEU A 106 16.37 13.83 -1.93
N LYS A 107 16.63 14.67 -2.93
CA LYS A 107 17.89 15.41 -3.06
C LYS A 107 18.21 16.24 -1.81
N SER A 108 17.19 16.78 -1.13
CA SER A 108 17.37 17.55 0.12
C SER A 108 18.02 16.75 1.25
N VAL A 109 17.84 15.42 1.28
CA VAL A 109 18.43 14.53 2.28
C VAL A 109 19.69 13.81 1.78
N VAL A 110 20.09 13.96 0.52
CA VAL A 110 21.30 13.30 -0.01
C VAL A 110 22.60 13.75 0.70
N PRO A 111 22.82 15.05 1.03
CA PRO A 111 24.04 15.49 1.69
C PRO A 111 24.36 14.76 2.99
N GLN A 112 23.35 14.31 3.74
CA GLN A 112 23.53 13.58 5.00
C GLN A 112 23.87 12.08 4.83
N LEU A 113 23.79 11.56 3.61
CA LEU A 113 24.06 10.15 3.28
C LEU A 113 25.45 9.98 2.63
N LYS A 114 26.04 11.05 2.09
CA LYS A 114 27.31 10.99 1.36
C LYS A 114 28.44 10.41 2.23
N GLY A 115 29.14 9.43 1.67
CA GLY A 115 30.29 8.77 2.32
C GLY A 115 29.92 7.76 3.41
N ARG A 116 28.63 7.51 3.64
CA ARG A 116 28.13 6.56 4.65
C ARG A 116 27.61 5.30 3.97
N ALA A 117 27.86 4.15 4.56
CA ALA A 117 27.33 2.90 4.05
C ALA A 117 25.81 2.86 4.24
N GLY A 118 25.07 2.43 3.23
CA GLY A 118 23.63 2.27 3.33
C GLY A 118 23.09 1.21 2.40
N ALA A 119 21.78 1.19 2.17
CA ALA A 119 21.14 0.32 1.21
C ALA A 119 19.85 0.96 0.66
N ILE A 120 19.46 0.55 -0.54
CA ILE A 120 18.26 1.04 -1.22
C ILE A 120 17.36 -0.12 -1.62
N GLU A 121 16.05 0.07 -1.57
CA GLU A 121 15.09 -0.89 -2.09
C GLU A 121 14.95 -0.72 -3.62
N ALA A 122 15.95 -1.22 -4.34
CA ALA A 122 16.12 -1.02 -5.78
C ALA A 122 14.96 -1.59 -6.61
N GLU A 123 14.26 -2.62 -6.12
CA GLU A 123 13.13 -3.27 -6.80
C GLU A 123 11.94 -2.32 -7.00
N TRP A 124 11.85 -1.26 -6.19
CA TRP A 124 10.77 -0.26 -6.24
C TRP A 124 11.24 1.18 -6.45
N LEU A 125 12.52 1.47 -6.23
CA LEU A 125 13.05 2.82 -6.36
C LEU A 125 13.02 3.27 -7.83
N PRO A 126 12.36 4.40 -8.17
CA PRO A 126 12.39 4.92 -9.53
C PRO A 126 13.82 5.23 -9.98
N VAL A 127 14.15 4.94 -11.25
CA VAL A 127 15.47 5.23 -11.82
C VAL A 127 15.83 6.72 -11.70
N GLY A 128 14.86 7.62 -11.84
CA GLY A 128 15.06 9.06 -11.63
C GLY A 128 15.45 9.42 -10.19
N ALA A 129 14.90 8.71 -9.18
CA ALA A 129 15.30 8.90 -7.79
C ALA A 129 16.71 8.37 -7.53
N LEU A 130 17.09 7.24 -8.14
CA LEU A 130 18.44 6.70 -8.04
C LEU A 130 19.50 7.68 -8.58
N GLN A 131 19.18 8.42 -9.65
CA GLN A 131 20.08 9.44 -10.22
C GLN A 131 20.37 10.58 -9.24
N GLU A 132 19.44 10.94 -8.36
CA GLU A 132 19.64 11.98 -7.36
C GLU A 132 20.53 11.54 -6.19
N LEU A 133 20.62 10.24 -5.91
CA LEU A 133 21.36 9.75 -4.75
C LEU A 133 22.86 10.04 -4.84
N GLU A 134 23.44 10.22 -6.04
CA GLU A 134 24.88 10.48 -6.26
C GLU A 134 25.81 9.53 -5.47
N ILE A 135 25.33 8.35 -5.08
CA ILE A 135 26.04 7.37 -4.25
C ILE A 135 26.42 6.18 -5.13
N THR A 136 27.70 5.83 -5.14
CA THR A 136 28.20 4.62 -5.79
C THR A 136 27.89 3.39 -4.92
N GLN A 137 26.91 2.62 -5.39
CA GLN A 137 26.54 1.25 -4.99
C GLN A 137 26.91 0.82 -3.56
N THR A 138 25.93 1.03 -2.70
CA THR A 138 25.64 0.32 -1.46
C THR A 138 25.41 -1.19 -1.70
N ASP A 139 25.94 -2.04 -0.81
CA ASP A 139 26.02 -3.52 -0.87
C ASP A 139 25.10 -4.20 -1.91
N ALA A 140 25.63 -4.45 -3.11
CA ALA A 140 24.89 -5.02 -4.23
C ALA A 140 24.35 -6.44 -3.99
N THR A 141 24.72 -7.07 -2.88
CA THR A 141 24.24 -8.40 -2.49
C THR A 141 22.98 -8.35 -1.62
N LEU A 142 22.63 -7.19 -1.07
CA LEU A 142 21.47 -7.03 -0.20
C LEU A 142 20.21 -6.70 -1.00
N GLU A 143 19.29 -7.66 -1.08
CA GLU A 143 17.94 -7.45 -1.60
C GLU A 143 16.98 -7.04 -0.46
N LEU A 144 16.84 -5.73 -0.22
CA LEU A 144 15.98 -5.23 0.86
C LEU A 144 14.52 -5.66 0.71
N GLY A 145 13.99 -5.72 -0.51
CA GLY A 145 12.63 -6.19 -0.76
C GLY A 145 12.43 -7.62 -0.28
N SER A 146 13.42 -8.50 -0.49
CA SER A 146 13.45 -9.88 -0.01
C SER A 146 13.51 -9.95 1.52
N VAL A 147 14.36 -9.16 2.18
CA VAL A 147 14.46 -9.10 3.65
C VAL A 147 13.13 -8.65 4.26
N LEU A 148 12.56 -7.54 3.78
CA LEU A 148 11.28 -7.02 4.27
C LEU A 148 10.13 -8.00 4.03
N ARG A 149 10.12 -8.69 2.88
CA ARG A 149 9.13 -9.74 2.62
C ARG A 149 9.21 -10.87 3.64
N GLN A 150 10.41 -11.28 4.07
CA GLN A 150 10.58 -12.29 5.10
C GLN A 150 10.07 -11.81 6.46
N LEU A 151 10.47 -10.61 6.89
CA LEU A 151 10.01 -10.00 8.16
C LEU A 151 8.49 -9.89 8.21
N ARG A 152 7.87 -9.44 7.10
CA ARG A 152 6.42 -9.30 6.96
C ARG A 152 5.65 -10.61 6.99
N ARG A 153 6.29 -11.80 6.97
CA ARG A 153 5.57 -13.08 7.11
C ARG A 153 4.96 -13.22 8.50
N GLN A 154 5.70 -12.81 9.53
CA GLN A 154 5.21 -12.79 10.90
C GLN A 154 4.41 -11.50 11.14
N LYS A 155 3.15 -11.64 11.52
CA LYS A 155 2.27 -10.48 11.74
C LYS A 155 2.34 -10.02 13.19
N HIS A 156 2.45 -8.71 13.36
CA HIS A 156 2.28 -8.07 14.66
C HIS A 156 0.79 -8.00 15.04
N ALA A 157 0.50 -7.75 16.31
CA ALA A 157 -0.88 -7.77 16.83
C ALA A 157 -1.80 -6.73 16.16
N ASP A 158 -1.26 -5.55 15.83
CA ASP A 158 -1.96 -4.49 15.11
C ASP A 158 -2.24 -4.86 13.64
N GLU A 159 -1.31 -5.54 12.98
CA GLU A 159 -1.53 -6.13 11.65
C GLU A 159 -2.64 -7.19 11.68
N ILE A 160 -2.63 -8.08 12.67
CA ILE A 160 -3.68 -9.11 12.84
C ILE A 160 -5.04 -8.46 13.08
N ALA A 161 -5.11 -7.37 13.85
CA ALA A 161 -6.34 -6.64 14.06
C ALA A 161 -6.90 -6.07 12.73
N LEU A 162 -6.05 -5.50 11.89
CA LEU A 162 -6.45 -5.04 10.54
C LEU A 162 -6.91 -6.19 9.64
N LEU A 163 -6.22 -7.33 9.66
CA LEU A 163 -6.65 -8.51 8.89
C LEU A 163 -8.02 -9.02 9.33
N LYS A 164 -8.31 -9.04 10.64
CA LYS A 164 -9.63 -9.41 11.17
C LYS A 164 -10.73 -8.44 10.71
N LEU A 165 -10.44 -7.13 10.66
CA LEU A 165 -11.38 -6.15 10.13
C LEU A 165 -11.68 -6.39 8.65
N CYS A 166 -10.65 -6.71 7.84
CA CYS A 166 -10.84 -7.08 6.43
C CYS A 166 -11.76 -8.31 6.32
N MET A 167 -11.51 -9.34 7.13
CA MET A 167 -12.30 -10.56 7.13
C MET A 167 -13.77 -10.30 7.52
N GLN A 168 -14.02 -9.50 8.55
CA GLN A 168 -15.38 -9.12 8.95
C GLN A 168 -16.14 -8.39 7.83
N ALA A 169 -15.46 -7.50 7.11
CA ALA A 169 -16.04 -6.82 5.96
C ALA A 169 -16.30 -7.79 4.78
N CYS A 170 -15.39 -8.72 4.52
CA CYS A 170 -15.60 -9.83 3.57
C CYS A 170 -16.81 -10.70 3.96
N ASP A 171 -16.92 -11.11 5.22
CA ASP A 171 -18.03 -11.93 5.70
C ASP A 171 -19.39 -11.27 5.43
N ALA A 172 -19.49 -9.96 5.67
CA ALA A 172 -20.71 -9.19 5.39
C ALA A 172 -21.08 -9.17 3.90
N GLY A 173 -20.08 -9.03 3.02
CA GLY A 173 -20.32 -9.06 1.59
C GLY A 173 -20.69 -10.45 1.07
N HIS A 174 -20.08 -11.53 1.58
CA HIS A 174 -20.52 -12.89 1.27
C HIS A 174 -21.93 -13.20 1.80
N ALA A 175 -22.27 -12.74 3.00
CA ALA A 175 -23.63 -12.87 3.54
C ALA A 175 -24.65 -12.17 2.62
N CYS A 176 -24.35 -10.94 2.18
CA CYS A 176 -25.17 -10.23 1.20
C CYS A 176 -25.27 -10.98 -0.13
N ALA A 177 -24.15 -11.51 -0.65
CA ALA A 177 -24.13 -12.26 -1.91
C ALA A 177 -25.06 -13.47 -1.87
N ARG A 178 -25.10 -14.21 -0.75
CA ARG A 178 -26.00 -15.35 -0.58
C ARG A 178 -27.48 -14.98 -0.71
N GLU A 179 -27.85 -13.74 -0.46
CA GLU A 179 -29.22 -13.25 -0.57
C GLU A 179 -29.54 -12.68 -1.96
N VAL A 180 -28.56 -12.05 -2.62
CA VAL A 180 -28.81 -11.27 -3.85
C VAL A 180 -28.42 -11.98 -5.14
N VAL A 181 -27.60 -13.03 -5.08
CA VAL A 181 -27.22 -13.83 -6.26
C VAL A 181 -28.40 -14.69 -6.68
N THR A 182 -29.10 -14.27 -7.72
CA THR A 182 -30.25 -14.97 -8.30
C THR A 182 -30.39 -14.63 -9.78
N ALA A 183 -31.06 -15.50 -10.53
CA ALA A 183 -31.40 -15.25 -11.93
C ALA A 183 -32.14 -13.90 -12.10
N GLY A 184 -31.88 -13.23 -13.22
CA GLY A 184 -32.42 -11.91 -13.52
C GLY A 184 -31.66 -10.74 -12.88
N LYS A 185 -30.57 -10.98 -12.15
CA LYS A 185 -29.62 -9.94 -11.69
C LYS A 185 -28.37 -9.94 -12.55
N SER A 186 -27.85 -8.76 -12.84
CA SER A 186 -26.54 -8.67 -13.49
C SER A 186 -25.40 -8.89 -12.50
N GLU A 187 -24.25 -9.35 -13.01
CA GLU A 187 -22.99 -9.41 -12.24
C GLU A 187 -22.69 -8.04 -11.58
N PHE A 188 -22.94 -6.95 -12.32
CA PHE A 188 -22.75 -5.59 -11.81
C PHE A 188 -23.76 -5.20 -10.71
N ASP A 189 -25.01 -5.62 -10.81
CA ASP A 189 -26.01 -5.39 -9.74
C ASP A 189 -25.61 -6.10 -8.44
N ILE A 190 -25.12 -7.33 -8.57
CA ILE A 190 -24.60 -8.12 -7.44
C ILE A 190 -23.39 -7.41 -6.83
N PHE A 191 -22.42 -7.01 -7.65
CA PHE A 191 -21.24 -6.26 -7.19
C PHE A 191 -21.62 -5.01 -6.39
N ARG A 192 -22.57 -4.18 -6.89
CA ARG A 192 -23.00 -2.97 -6.17
C ARG A 192 -23.61 -3.28 -4.79
N LYS A 193 -24.37 -4.37 -4.68
CA LYS A 193 -24.99 -4.80 -3.42
C LYS A 193 -23.94 -5.31 -2.43
N VAL A 194 -23.04 -6.18 -2.89
CA VAL A 194 -21.92 -6.67 -2.08
C VAL A 194 -21.03 -5.51 -1.63
N GLN A 195 -20.67 -4.59 -2.54
CA GLN A 195 -19.88 -3.42 -2.21
C GLN A 195 -20.55 -2.55 -1.14
N ALA A 196 -21.86 -2.31 -1.23
CA ALA A 196 -22.58 -1.54 -0.23
C ALA A 196 -22.55 -2.21 1.15
N ALA A 197 -22.75 -3.53 1.21
CA ALA A 197 -22.68 -4.30 2.46
C ALA A 197 -21.28 -4.27 3.08
N VAL A 198 -20.23 -4.43 2.26
CA VAL A 198 -18.83 -4.34 2.68
C VAL A 198 -18.52 -2.95 3.25
N LEU A 199 -18.89 -1.88 2.56
CA LEU A 199 -18.66 -0.51 3.03
C LEU A 199 -19.39 -0.22 4.34
N GLN A 200 -20.63 -0.71 4.48
CA GLN A 200 -21.40 -0.57 5.70
C GLN A 200 -20.75 -1.31 6.88
N ALA A 201 -20.26 -2.54 6.66
CA ALA A 201 -19.58 -3.32 7.69
C ALA A 201 -18.21 -2.74 8.06
N ALA A 202 -17.45 -2.24 7.08
CA ALA A 202 -16.16 -1.61 7.31
C ALA A 202 -16.29 -0.25 8.03
N GLY A 203 -17.39 0.48 7.82
CA GLY A 203 -17.61 1.81 8.40
C GLY A 203 -16.72 2.91 7.81
N LEU A 204 -16.02 2.63 6.71
CA LEU A 204 -15.13 3.55 6.01
C LEU A 204 -15.04 3.20 4.51
N PRO A 205 -14.59 4.13 3.64
CA PRO A 205 -14.33 3.83 2.24
C PRO A 205 -13.19 2.81 2.08
N VAL A 206 -13.45 1.69 1.41
CA VAL A 206 -12.48 0.60 1.20
C VAL A 206 -12.33 0.25 -0.28
N ILE A 207 -11.19 -0.38 -0.62
CA ILE A 207 -11.03 -0.99 -1.95
C ILE A 207 -11.58 -2.41 -1.88
N ILE A 208 -12.35 -2.77 -2.90
CA ILE A 208 -12.82 -4.14 -3.15
C ILE A 208 -12.30 -4.53 -4.52
N TYR A 209 -11.68 -5.71 -4.62
CA TYR A 209 -11.25 -6.28 -5.89
C TYR A 209 -11.47 -7.79 -5.87
N GLY A 210 -11.60 -8.39 -7.05
CA GLY A 210 -11.82 -9.82 -7.19
C GLY A 210 -12.74 -10.14 -8.35
N ASP A 211 -13.14 -11.39 -8.41
CA ASP A 211 -14.00 -11.97 -9.41
C ASP A 211 -15.46 -11.90 -8.96
N PHE A 212 -16.29 -11.31 -9.83
CA PHE A 212 -17.74 -11.22 -9.67
C PHE A 212 -18.39 -11.70 -10.96
N ARG A 213 -18.26 -12.99 -11.27
CA ARG A 213 -18.52 -13.52 -12.62
C ARG A 213 -19.43 -14.73 -12.63
N ALA A 214 -20.37 -14.76 -13.55
CA ALA A 214 -21.09 -15.95 -13.92
C ALA A 214 -20.23 -16.83 -14.85
N SER A 215 -20.13 -18.10 -14.51
CA SER A 215 -19.63 -19.17 -15.37
C SER A 215 -20.82 -19.96 -15.93
N THR A 216 -20.80 -20.14 -17.24
CA THR A 216 -21.84 -20.83 -18.01
C THR A 216 -21.22 -22.02 -18.75
N PRO A 217 -22.00 -22.94 -19.33
CA PRO A 217 -21.42 -24.00 -20.17
C PRO A 217 -20.58 -23.47 -21.34
N ALA A 218 -20.94 -22.30 -21.89
CA ALA A 218 -20.18 -21.64 -22.95
C ALA A 218 -18.92 -20.93 -22.44
N VAL A 219 -18.92 -20.48 -21.19
CA VAL A 219 -17.81 -19.79 -20.53
C VAL A 219 -17.56 -20.41 -19.15
N PRO A 220 -16.97 -21.63 -19.09
CA PRO A 220 -16.90 -22.41 -17.85
C PRO A 220 -15.84 -21.93 -16.85
N LYS A 221 -15.01 -20.96 -17.22
CA LYS A 221 -13.95 -20.36 -16.38
C LYS A 221 -13.96 -18.84 -16.54
N ALA A 222 -15.03 -18.21 -16.07
CA ALA A 222 -15.12 -16.75 -16.06
C ALA A 222 -14.44 -16.19 -14.79
N GLY A 223 -13.57 -15.19 -14.98
CA GLY A 223 -12.94 -14.41 -13.92
C GLY A 223 -12.86 -12.93 -14.32
N GLY A 224 -12.49 -12.07 -13.38
CA GLY A 224 -12.34 -10.63 -13.54
C GLY A 224 -13.54 -9.81 -13.09
N LEU A 225 -13.51 -8.53 -13.48
CA LEU A 225 -14.50 -7.52 -13.06
C LEU A 225 -15.91 -7.89 -13.54
N PRO A 226 -16.95 -7.50 -12.76
CA PRO A 226 -18.34 -7.73 -13.13
C PRO A 226 -18.66 -7.07 -14.47
N SER A 227 -19.52 -7.72 -15.24
CA SER A 227 -20.01 -7.26 -16.55
C SER A 227 -21.52 -6.99 -16.53
N PRO A 228 -22.10 -6.52 -17.66
CA PRO A 228 -23.54 -6.39 -17.79
C PRO A 228 -24.29 -7.74 -17.91
N TYR A 229 -23.60 -8.88 -17.91
CA TYR A 229 -24.23 -10.20 -18.03
C TYR A 229 -25.27 -10.41 -16.93
N VAL A 230 -26.46 -10.87 -17.31
CA VAL A 230 -27.58 -11.16 -16.42
C VAL A 230 -27.63 -12.66 -16.17
N LEU A 231 -27.58 -13.06 -14.90
CA LEU A 231 -27.59 -14.46 -14.50
C LEU A 231 -28.88 -15.15 -14.96
N GLU A 232 -28.74 -16.37 -15.44
CA GLU A 232 -29.81 -17.31 -15.78
C GLU A 232 -29.87 -18.48 -14.78
N ASN A 233 -30.98 -19.22 -14.79
CA ASN A 233 -31.08 -20.42 -13.96
C ASN A 233 -30.12 -21.50 -14.46
N GLY A 234 -29.26 -21.99 -13.56
CA GLY A 234 -28.24 -22.99 -13.88
C GLY A 234 -26.84 -22.41 -14.04
N ASP A 235 -26.70 -21.08 -14.06
CA ASP A 235 -25.39 -20.44 -13.99
C ASP A 235 -24.71 -20.68 -12.65
N LEU A 236 -23.38 -20.77 -12.68
CA LEU A 236 -22.55 -20.74 -11.48
C LEU A 236 -22.03 -19.32 -11.29
N PHE A 237 -22.17 -18.75 -10.10
CA PHE A 237 -21.61 -17.43 -9.81
C PHE A 237 -20.33 -17.57 -8.97
N VAL A 238 -19.21 -17.13 -9.52
CA VAL A 238 -17.92 -17.03 -8.85
C VAL A 238 -17.86 -15.69 -8.13
N LEU A 239 -17.73 -15.77 -6.81
CA LEU A 239 -17.45 -14.65 -5.94
C LEU A 239 -16.18 -14.95 -5.14
N ASP A 240 -15.05 -14.54 -5.70
CA ASP A 240 -13.70 -14.67 -5.11
C ASP A 240 -13.16 -13.24 -4.99
N TYR A 241 -13.16 -12.69 -3.78
CA TYR A 241 -12.81 -11.28 -3.62
C TYR A 241 -12.15 -10.95 -2.29
N SER A 242 -11.41 -9.86 -2.34
CA SER A 242 -10.68 -9.30 -1.22
C SER A 242 -11.20 -7.89 -0.88
N VAL A 243 -11.15 -7.55 0.41
CA VAL A 243 -11.34 -6.19 0.91
C VAL A 243 -10.00 -5.66 1.42
N VAL A 244 -9.63 -4.45 1.00
CA VAL A 244 -8.42 -3.77 1.47
C VAL A 244 -8.78 -2.67 2.46
N ILE A 245 -8.33 -2.83 3.71
CA ILE A 245 -8.48 -1.85 4.78
C ILE A 245 -7.10 -1.42 5.24
N HIS A 246 -6.82 -0.12 5.11
CA HIS A 246 -5.55 0.49 5.55
C HIS A 246 -4.30 -0.24 5.03
N GLY A 247 -4.35 -0.70 3.77
CA GLY A 247 -3.27 -1.42 3.09
C GLY A 247 -3.14 -2.91 3.45
N TYR A 248 -3.97 -3.43 4.34
CA TYR A 248 -4.08 -4.87 4.64
C TYR A 248 -5.25 -5.46 3.88
N ARG A 249 -5.16 -6.76 3.57
CA ARG A 249 -6.18 -7.48 2.83
C ARG A 249 -6.41 -8.87 3.41
N SER A 250 -7.66 -9.33 3.35
CA SER A 250 -8.03 -10.73 3.48
C SER A 250 -8.57 -11.22 2.15
N ASP A 251 -8.31 -12.49 1.85
CA ASP A 251 -8.80 -13.19 0.67
C ASP A 251 -9.66 -14.37 1.13
N PHE A 252 -10.77 -14.63 0.44
CA PHE A 252 -11.79 -15.62 0.80
C PHE A 252 -12.08 -16.59 -0.34
#